data_AF-A0AAV2HBY7-F1
#
_entry.id   AF-A0AAV2HBY7-F1
#
_cell.length_a   1.000
_cell.length_b   1.000
_cell.length_c   1.000
_cell.angle_alpha   90.00
_cell.angle_beta   90.00
_cell.angle_gamma   90.00
#
_symmetry.space_group_name_H-M   'P 1'
#
loop_
_entity.id
_entity.type
_entity.pdbx_description
1 polymer ?
#
loop_
_entity_poly.entity_id
_entity_poly.type
_entity_poly.pdbx_seq_one_letter_code
_entity_poly.pdbx_strand_id
1 'polypeptide(L)' 'LERLANESKLLEKAYGHFFDLKIVNNDIDETIQTLEKAIQEICSTPQWVPVSWVY' A
#
# COMPACT_ATOMS: atom_id res chain seq x y z
N LEU A 1 -10.60 3.70 -17.75
CA LEU A 1 -10.62 3.19 -16.35
C LEU A 1 -10.34 1.70 -16.29
N GLU A 2 -11.00 0.85 -17.09
CA GLU A 2 -10.79 -0.61 -17.08
C GLU A 2 -9.34 -1.05 -17.34
N ARG A 3 -8.64 -0.39 -18.28
CA ARG A 3 -7.22 -0.69 -18.55
C ARG A 3 -6.35 -0.48 -17.32
N LEU A 4 -6.47 0.68 -16.67
CA LEU A 4 -5.70 1.02 -15.47
C LEU A 4 -6.03 0.07 -14.32
N ALA A 5 -7.32 -0.26 -14.13
CA ALA A 5 -7.73 -1.23 -13.12
C ALA A 5 -7.16 -2.64 -13.38
N ASN A 6 -7.08 -3.07 -14.64
CA ASN A 6 -6.47 -4.35 -15.01
C ASN A 6 -4.95 -4.33 -14.82
N GLU A 7 -4.27 -3.25 -15.19
CA GLU A 7 -2.84 -3.07 -14.95
C GLU A 7 -2.52 -3.10 -13.44
N SER A 8 -3.33 -2.43 -12.61
CA SER A 8 -3.20 -2.51 -11.15
C SER A 8 -3.40 -3.92 -10.61
N LYS A 9 -4.38 -4.68 -11.11
CA LYS A 9 -4.59 -6.09 -10.71
C LYS A 9 -3.42 -6.99 -11.08
N LEU A 10 -2.81 -6.78 -12.26
CA LEU A 10 -1.64 -7.55 -12.69
C LEU A 10 -0.43 -7.24 -11.80
N LEU A 11 -0.21 -5.98 -11.47
CA LEU A 11 0.85 -5.56 -10.54
C LEU A 11 0.64 -6.17 -9.15
N GLU A 12 -0.58 -6.10 -8.62
CA GLU A 12 -0.93 -6.70 -7.32
C GLU A 12 -0.68 -8.21 -7.31
N LYS A 13 -1.08 -8.92 -8.38
CA LYS A 13 -0.84 -10.37 -8.48
C LYS A 13 0.65 -10.72 -8.50
N ALA A 14 1.47 -9.93 -9.19
CA ALA A 14 2.89 -10.20 -9.35
C ALA A 14 3.72 -9.77 -8.13
N TYR A 15 3.37 -8.64 -7.50
CA TYR A 15 4.22 -7.98 -6.50
C TYR A 15 3.51 -7.72 -5.17
N GLY A 16 2.27 -8.17 -4.99
CA GLY A 16 1.46 -7.88 -3.81
C GLY A 16 2.10 -8.31 -2.48
N HIS A 17 2.96 -9.32 -2.52
CA HIS A 17 3.72 -9.80 -1.36
C HIS A 17 4.84 -8.85 -0.90
N PHE A 18 5.14 -7.80 -1.66
CA PHE A 18 6.08 -6.74 -1.26
C PHE A 18 5.40 -5.55 -0.59
N PHE A 19 4.06 -5.49 -0.59
CA PHE A 19 3.32 -4.37 -0.02
C PHE A 19 2.70 -4.77 1.32
N ASP A 20 2.87 -3.94 2.34
CA ASP A 20 2.25 -4.14 3.65
C ASP A 20 0.79 -3.65 3.70
N LEU A 21 0.42 -2.71 2.81
CA LEU A 21 -0.90 -2.08 2.79
C LEU A 21 -1.38 -1.83 1.36
N LYS A 22 -2.69 -2.04 1.12
CA LYS A 22 -3.39 -1.68 -0.10
C LYS A 22 -4.60 -0.79 0.23
N ILE A 23 -4.69 0.36 -0.42
CA ILE A 23 -5.83 1.30 -0.29
C ILE A 23 -6.64 1.27 -1.59
N VAL A 24 -7.94 1.02 -1.48
CA VAL A 24 -8.87 1.01 -2.63
C VAL A 24 -9.42 2.41 -2.82
N ASN A 25 -9.15 3.00 -3.99
CA ASN A 25 -9.60 4.35 -4.33
C ASN A 25 -11.09 4.34 -4.77
N ASN A 26 -12.01 4.37 -3.79
CA ASN A 26 -13.46 4.42 -4.02
C ASN A 26 -14.04 5.82 -3.80
N ASP A 27 -13.62 6.48 -2.73
CA ASP A 27 -13.95 7.86 -2.38
C ASP A 27 -12.67 8.63 -2.05
N ILE A 28 -12.51 9.83 -2.62
CA ILE A 28 -11.22 10.53 -2.55
C ILE A 28 -10.92 11.05 -1.14
N ASP A 29 -11.94 11.51 -0.40
CA ASP A 29 -11.78 12.04 0.96
C ASP A 29 -11.42 10.91 1.92
N GLU A 30 -12.12 9.77 1.85
CA GLU A 30 -11.80 8.58 2.66
C GLU A 30 -10.42 8.01 2.31
N THR A 31 -10.06 7.99 1.02
CA THR A 31 -8.77 7.49 0.55
C THR A 31 -7.62 8.34 1.09
N ILE A 32 -7.76 9.66 1.07
CA ILE A 32 -6.74 10.59 1.60
C ILE A 32 -6.61 10.40 3.11
N GLN A 33 -7.72 10.36 3.86
CA GLN A 33 -7.68 10.15 5.30
C GLN A 33 -7.01 8.82 5.68
N THR A 34 -7.32 7.75 4.95
CA THR A 34 -6.70 6.43 5.17
C THR A 34 -5.19 6.47 4.91
N LEU A 35 -4.77 7.16 3.83
CA LEU A 35 -3.36 7.32 3.50
C LEU A 35 -2.61 8.13 4.57
N GLU A 36 -3.15 9.25 5.00
CA GLU A 36 -2.55 10.09 6.04
C GLU A 36 -2.36 9.32 7.35
N LYS A 37 -3.38 8.56 7.76
CA LYS A 37 -3.31 7.71 8.94
C LYS A 37 -2.24 6.62 8.81
N ALA A 38 -2.18 5.94 7.67
CA ALA A 38 -1.16 4.92 7.41
C ALA A 38 0.26 5.50 7.48
N ILE A 39 0.48 6.70 6.96
CA ILE A 39 1.77 7.41 7.05
C ILE A 39 2.08 7.78 8.50
N GLN A 40 1.11 8.28 9.27
CA GLN A 40 1.34 8.58 10.68
C GLN A 40 1.73 7.33 11.48
N GLU A 41 1.06 6.21 11.24
CA GLU A 41 1.35 4.92 11.87
C GLU A 41 2.75 4.44 11.49
N ILE A 42 3.13 4.45 10.20
CA ILE A 42 4.44 3.97 9.75
C ILE A 42 5.59 4.80 10.32
N CYS A 43 5.38 6.11 10.53
CA CYS A 43 6.37 7.00 11.12
C CYS A 43 6.48 6.88 12.64
N SER A 44 5.43 6.43 13.31
CA SER A 44 5.36 6.40 14.78
C SER A 44 5.57 5.01 15.37
N THR A 45 5.49 3.96 14.56
CA THR A 45 5.54 2.57 15.01
C THR A 45 6.66 1.81 14.30
N PRO A 46 7.41 0.93 15.01
CA PRO A 46 8.36 0.03 14.38
C PRO A 46 7.69 -0.85 13.33
N GLN A 47 8.33 -1.03 12.19
CA GLN A 47 7.83 -1.84 11.08
C GLN A 47 8.55 -3.18 10.98
N TRP A 48 7.83 -4.20 10.52
CA TRP A 48 8.43 -5.47 10.16
C TRP A 48 9.17 -5.33 8.84
N VAL A 49 10.46 -5.61 8.85
CA VAL A 49 11.29 -5.59 7.65
C VAL A 49 11.95 -6.94 7.44
N PRO A 50 12.18 -7.37 6.19
CA PRO A 50 13.03 -8.52 5.91
C PRO A 50 14.39 -8.35 6.58
N VAL A 51 14.88 -9.43 7.19
CA VAL A 51 16.20 -9.44 7.84
C VAL A 51 17.32 -9.02 6.87
N SER A 52 17.16 -9.32 5.58
CA SER A 52 18.08 -8.94 4.51
C SER A 52 18.19 -7.43 4.26
N TRP A 53 17.36 -6.58 4.86
CA TRP A 53 17.48 -5.11 4.75
C TRP A 53 18.40 -4.50 5.81
N VAL A 54 18.64 -5.23 6.90
CA VAL A 54 19.42 -4.76 8.05
C VAL A 54 20.90 -5.18 7.96
N TYR A 55 21.21 -6.14 7.09
CA TYR A 55 22.56 -6.65 6.83
C TYR A 55 23.00 -6.31 5.40
#